data_AF-A0A401SWD2-F1
#
_entry.id   AF-A0A401SWD2-F1
#
_cell.length_a   1.000
_cell.length_b   1.000
_cell.length_c   1.000
_cell.angle_alpha   90.00
_cell.angle_beta   90.00
_cell.angle_gamma   90.00
#
_symmetry.space_group_name_H-M   'P 1'
#
loop_
_entity.id
_entity.type
_entity.pdbx_description
1 polymer ?
#
loop_
_entity_poly.entity_id
_entity_poly.type
_entity_poly.pdbx_seq_one_letter_code
_entity_poly.pdbx_strand_id
1 'polypeptide(L)'
;MTGGNKYDDFQHFELDSDQKQWQSHQSAGNPFKSISFGKVLMFLIFILLGVILIVLIIGGVKWSEVNRRVEEFPSQNQIQISQALENVLAAFSNKMTNFMSKISMKIEMLPEPVESNSKSYWIGLHDFETEDNWHWEDGTDYKTSPKFWDEGEPNNVDDEDCAHINHKTLLLVLDILVFQMANSNYWSALACLTVTCSVYFATSDISCYNDDGQPVDWYIVYKLPEHVSETGLQYMYMDSSSNGWRTGNRLINDTGSAVGGTLQQLYEKSKLQRDQVAYVLYNDQIHLSSNSYGGHTKGVVLLDDRQGFWLVHSTPYFPPRTDQSYIWPHNGEKNGQSFLCVTYRYDQFKDIGTQLLYNNPHVYDYLIPPSFAKDLVNLNKAATGEKLETPPWQSKLVLSSAAGKHFTSFAKSRKFGDDLYSGWVADSFQSDLLVQTWPNSVHTLPSNCTMTYSVYNVKVITFNTQLSFKSSVDHSKWCVTRPGSDVKWTCIGDINRDQAQEHRGGGTVCTDDPAVWDSFSNLVASCEFCACTCSEKESRSIRAEAWTVV
;
A
#
# COMPACT_ATOMS: atom_id res chain seq x y z
N MET A 1 47.73 43.50 -17.23
CA MET A 1 48.78 42.48 -17.06
C MET A 1 50.09 43.23 -16.97
N THR A 2 50.86 43.28 -15.89
CA THR A 2 51.12 42.34 -14.79
C THR A 2 51.79 43.06 -13.62
N GLY A 3 51.44 42.64 -12.39
CA GLY A 3 52.28 42.57 -11.18
C GLY A 3 52.75 43.89 -10.53
N GLY A 4 52.88 44.01 -9.21
CA GLY A 4 52.77 43.05 -8.11
C GLY A 4 53.22 43.73 -6.80
N ASN A 5 52.69 43.23 -5.68
CA ASN A 5 52.90 43.67 -4.30
C ASN A 5 54.35 43.66 -3.82
N LYS A 6 54.63 44.50 -2.80
CA LYS A 6 55.32 44.20 -1.52
C LYS A 6 55.25 45.47 -0.65
N TYR A 7 54.39 45.55 0.38
CA TYR A 7 54.64 45.14 1.77
C TYR A 7 56.05 45.48 2.27
N ASP A 8 56.16 46.57 3.04
CA ASP A 8 56.60 46.57 4.44
C ASP A 8 56.79 48.02 4.92
N ASP A 9 55.92 48.49 5.80
CA ASP A 9 56.32 49.13 7.07
C ASP A 9 55.08 49.51 7.89
N PHE A 10 54.69 48.59 8.78
CA PHE A 10 53.90 48.89 9.96
C PHE A 10 54.85 48.90 11.14
N GLN A 11 55.27 50.06 11.64
CA GLN A 11 55.70 50.20 13.02
C GLN A 11 55.25 51.54 13.59
N HIS A 12 54.48 51.43 14.69
CA HIS A 12 54.12 52.45 15.69
C HIS A 12 52.67 52.93 15.67
N PHE A 13 51.78 52.04 16.13
CA PHE A 13 50.69 52.40 17.03
C PHE A 13 50.75 51.45 18.24
N GLU A 14 50.83 52.01 19.45
CA GLU A 14 50.66 51.26 20.69
C GLU A 14 49.18 50.85 20.81
N LEU A 15 48.92 49.55 20.85
CA LEU A 15 47.59 48.98 21.07
C LEU A 15 47.29 48.94 22.57
N ASP A 16 46.07 49.32 22.95
CA ASP A 16 45.56 49.24 24.32
C ASP A 16 45.49 47.78 24.81
N SER A 17 45.48 47.61 26.13
CA SER A 17 45.38 46.37 26.90
C SER A 17 44.29 45.41 26.38
N ASP A 18 43.15 45.90 25.89
CA ASP A 18 42.07 45.05 25.36
C ASP A 18 42.39 44.46 23.98
N GLN A 19 43.12 45.18 23.12
CA GLN A 19 43.60 44.65 21.85
C GLN A 19 44.70 43.60 22.02
N LYS A 20 45.45 43.65 23.12
CA LYS A 20 46.43 42.60 23.48
C LYS A 20 45.74 41.31 23.96
N GLN A 21 44.59 41.42 24.62
CA GLN A 21 43.82 40.26 25.05
C GLN A 21 43.25 39.49 23.84
N TRP A 22 42.75 40.22 22.84
CA TRP A 22 42.23 39.64 21.59
C TRP A 22 43.29 38.89 20.76
N GLN A 23 44.52 39.43 20.63
CA GLN A 23 45.60 38.77 19.87
C GLN A 23 46.18 37.53 20.57
N SER A 24 46.12 37.47 21.91
CA SER A 24 46.59 36.30 22.67
C SER A 24 45.71 35.05 22.44
N HIS A 25 44.43 35.24 22.10
CA HIS A 25 43.49 34.15 21.87
C HIS A 25 43.57 33.54 20.45
N GLN A 26 44.10 34.26 19.46
CA GLN A 26 44.29 33.71 18.09
C GLN A 26 45.59 32.90 17.94
N SER A 27 46.60 33.13 18.79
CA SER A 27 47.96 32.59 18.62
C SER A 27 48.21 31.25 19.33
N ALA A 28 47.30 30.79 20.21
CA ALA A 28 47.34 29.45 20.80
C ALA A 28 46.47 28.48 19.99
N GLY A 29 47.05 27.85 18.96
CA GLY A 29 46.38 26.82 18.16
C GLY A 29 45.76 25.72 19.04
N ASN A 30 44.43 25.69 19.13
CA ASN A 30 43.67 24.65 19.80
C ASN A 30 42.55 24.16 18.86
N PRO A 31 42.30 22.84 18.72
CA PRO A 31 41.43 22.32 17.68
C PRO A 31 39.97 22.53 18.06
N PHE A 32 39.24 23.28 17.24
CA PHE A 32 37.79 23.39 17.30
C PHE A 32 37.16 21.98 17.15
N LYS A 33 36.58 21.44 18.23
CA LYS A 33 35.68 20.28 18.14
C LYS A 33 34.28 20.77 17.79
N SER A 34 33.88 20.60 16.54
CA SER A 34 32.48 20.79 16.15
C SER A 34 31.60 19.73 16.83
N ILE A 35 30.51 20.17 17.46
CA ILE A 35 29.39 19.28 17.75
C ILE A 35 28.69 19.06 16.40
N SER A 36 28.60 17.81 15.94
CA SER A 36 27.96 17.56 14.64
C SER A 36 26.50 18.02 14.67
N PHE A 37 26.08 18.69 13.60
CA PHE A 37 24.70 19.12 13.34
C PHE A 37 23.67 18.04 13.70
N GLY A 38 24.00 16.76 13.49
CA GLY A 38 23.16 15.63 13.85
C GLY A 38 22.87 15.46 15.34
N LYS A 39 23.78 15.85 16.25
CA LYS A 39 23.56 15.74 17.71
C LYS A 39 22.63 16.83 18.24
N VAL A 40 22.73 18.04 17.71
CA VAL A 40 21.83 19.15 18.04
C VAL A 40 20.45 18.92 17.45
N LEU A 41 20.38 18.44 16.19
CA LEU A 41 19.13 18.07 15.55
C LEU A 41 18.43 16.91 16.30
N MET A 42 19.17 15.89 16.73
CA MET A 42 18.60 14.82 17.58
C MET A 42 18.06 15.35 18.90
N PHE A 43 18.79 16.25 19.56
CA PHE A 43 18.37 16.81 20.85
C PHE A 43 17.08 17.63 20.71
N LEU A 44 16.97 18.43 19.65
CA LEU A 44 15.75 19.19 19.33
C LEU A 44 14.58 18.29 18.93
N ILE A 45 14.83 17.20 18.19
CA ILE A 45 13.81 16.19 17.87
C ILE A 45 13.34 15.48 19.15
N PHE A 46 14.24 15.16 20.08
CA PHE A 46 13.86 14.55 21.37
C PHE A 46 13.02 15.48 22.24
N ILE A 47 13.34 16.78 22.26
CA ILE A 47 12.51 17.78 22.96
C ILE A 47 11.13 17.87 22.30
N LEU A 48 11.07 17.93 20.96
CA LEU A 48 9.82 17.98 20.22
C LEU A 48 8.95 16.73 20.46
N LEU A 49 9.55 15.53 20.40
CA LEU A 49 8.87 14.27 20.69
C LEU A 49 8.44 14.17 22.16
N GLY A 50 9.25 14.68 23.09
CA GLY A 50 8.89 14.76 24.51
C GLY A 50 7.69 15.68 24.76
N VAL A 51 7.63 16.83 24.09
CA VAL A 51 6.48 17.75 24.16
C VAL A 51 5.24 17.10 23.53
N ILE A 52 5.37 16.41 22.39
CA ILE A 52 4.27 15.66 21.76
C ILE A 52 3.73 14.56 22.69
N LEU A 53 4.63 13.81 23.35
CA LEU A 53 4.25 12.74 24.28
C LEU A 53 3.52 13.30 25.52
N ILE A 54 4.00 14.41 26.06
CA ILE A 54 3.35 15.11 27.19
C ILE A 54 1.97 15.65 26.78
N VAL A 55 1.82 16.14 25.55
CA VAL A 55 0.54 16.61 24.99
C VAL A 55 -0.46 15.45 24.80
N LEU A 56 -0.01 14.27 24.39
CA LEU A 56 -0.85 13.07 24.28
C LEU A 56 -1.31 12.54 25.65
N ILE A 57 -0.45 12.66 26.67
CA ILE A 57 -0.75 12.22 28.04
C ILE A 57 -1.69 13.19 28.76
N ILE A 58 -1.49 14.51 28.60
CA ILE A 58 -2.30 15.55 29.25
C ILE A 58 -3.62 15.79 28.51
N GLY A 59 -3.65 15.56 27.19
CA GLY A 59 -4.77 15.91 26.32
C GLY A 59 -6.01 15.01 26.37
N GLY A 60 -5.97 13.84 27.01
CA GLY A 60 -7.17 13.02 27.30
C GLY A 60 -8.14 12.79 26.13
N VAL A 61 -7.68 12.78 24.88
CA VAL A 61 -8.56 12.70 23.70
C VAL A 61 -8.98 11.26 23.47
N LYS A 62 -10.27 10.96 23.66
CA LYS A 62 -10.87 9.71 23.13
C LYS A 62 -10.98 9.82 21.61
N TRP A 63 -9.99 9.26 20.93
CA TRP A 63 -9.80 9.20 19.48
C TRP A 63 -11.03 8.75 18.65
N SER A 64 -11.97 8.02 19.25
CA SER A 64 -13.20 7.55 18.61
C SER A 64 -14.19 8.65 18.20
N GLU A 65 -14.17 9.81 18.87
CA GLU A 65 -15.14 10.89 18.62
C GLU A 65 -14.69 11.86 17.51
N VAL A 66 -13.38 11.90 17.23
CA VAL A 66 -12.77 12.77 16.21
C VAL A 66 -12.96 12.17 14.82
N ASN A 67 -12.80 10.85 14.67
CA ASN A 67 -13.01 10.14 13.39
C ASN A 67 -14.44 10.31 12.85
N ARG A 68 -15.44 10.36 13.76
CA ARG A 68 -16.86 10.48 13.42
C ARG A 68 -17.25 11.82 12.78
N ARG A 69 -16.49 12.90 13.00
CA ARG A 69 -16.83 14.25 12.52
C ARG A 69 -16.19 14.62 11.18
N VAL A 70 -15.20 13.85 10.72
CA VAL A 70 -14.51 14.09 9.44
C VAL A 70 -15.30 13.51 8.26
N GLU A 71 -16.12 12.48 8.49
CA GLU A 71 -16.95 11.81 7.48
C GLU A 71 -18.19 12.63 7.02
N GLU A 72 -18.50 13.78 7.65
CA GLU A 72 -19.72 14.56 7.38
C GLU A 72 -19.56 15.69 6.34
N PHE A 73 -18.37 15.95 5.78
CA PHE A 73 -18.16 17.10 4.87
C PHE A 73 -18.20 16.76 3.36
N PRO A 74 -18.93 17.54 2.52
CA PRO A 74 -18.96 17.37 1.07
C PRO A 74 -17.63 17.69 0.36
N SER A 75 -17.36 17.01 -0.75
CA SER A 75 -16.11 17.04 -1.55
C SER A 75 -15.68 18.43 -2.05
N GLN A 76 -16.60 19.37 -2.25
CA GLN A 76 -16.29 20.74 -2.66
C GLN A 76 -15.57 21.55 -1.56
N ASN A 77 -15.78 21.20 -0.29
CA ASN A 77 -15.11 21.83 0.84
C ASN A 77 -13.69 21.27 1.04
N GLN A 78 -13.39 20.06 0.57
CA GLN A 78 -12.04 19.46 0.67
C GLN A 78 -11.01 20.24 -0.16
N ILE A 79 -11.39 20.75 -1.35
CA ILE A 79 -10.50 21.55 -2.21
C ILE A 79 -10.24 22.93 -1.61
N GLN A 80 -11.27 23.59 -1.06
CA GLN A 80 -11.10 24.87 -0.36
C GLN A 80 -10.27 24.71 0.92
N ILE A 81 -10.41 23.60 1.62
CA ILE A 81 -9.58 23.26 2.78
C ILE A 81 -8.13 23.03 2.35
N SER A 82 -7.86 22.29 1.26
CA SER A 82 -6.49 22.10 0.73
C SER A 82 -5.83 23.41 0.29
N GLN A 83 -6.54 24.31 -0.39
CA GLN A 83 -6.00 25.63 -0.77
C GLN A 83 -5.80 26.55 0.44
N ALA A 84 -6.69 26.51 1.43
CA ALA A 84 -6.47 27.20 2.70
C ALA A 84 -5.26 26.62 3.45
N LEU A 85 -5.06 25.30 3.41
CA LEU A 85 -3.94 24.60 4.04
C LEU A 85 -2.61 24.93 3.36
N GLU A 86 -2.56 24.96 2.02
CA GLU A 86 -1.37 25.37 1.26
C GLU A 86 -1.00 26.83 1.55
N ASN A 87 -1.98 27.73 1.63
CA ASN A 87 -1.73 29.13 1.96
C ASN A 87 -1.24 29.31 3.40
N VAL A 88 -1.79 28.53 4.35
CA VAL A 88 -1.35 28.54 5.76
C VAL A 88 0.03 27.90 5.92
N LEU A 89 0.32 26.82 5.20
CA LEU A 89 1.64 26.16 5.17
C LEU A 89 2.70 27.04 4.50
N ALA A 90 2.37 27.73 3.42
CA ALA A 90 3.27 28.69 2.78
C ALA A 90 3.53 29.90 3.68
N ALA A 91 2.49 30.42 4.36
CA ALA A 91 2.64 31.51 5.32
C ALA A 91 3.43 31.09 6.57
N PHE A 92 3.19 29.88 7.09
CA PHE A 92 3.92 29.31 8.22
C PHE A 92 5.36 28.99 7.84
N SER A 93 5.61 28.36 6.69
CA SER A 93 6.94 28.06 6.16
C SER A 93 7.74 29.34 5.89
N ASN A 94 7.14 30.39 5.31
CA ASN A 94 7.81 31.67 5.13
C ASN A 94 8.09 32.39 6.46
N LYS A 95 7.20 32.28 7.46
CA LYS A 95 7.43 32.81 8.81
C LYS A 95 8.48 32.01 9.56
N MET A 96 8.47 30.69 9.48
CA MET A 96 9.45 29.77 10.08
C MET A 96 10.80 29.90 9.40
N THR A 97 10.85 30.06 8.09
CA THR A 97 12.10 30.29 7.35
C THR A 97 12.68 31.66 7.70
N ASN A 98 11.87 32.71 7.84
CA ASN A 98 12.32 34.00 8.36
C ASN A 98 12.72 33.96 9.83
N PHE A 99 12.01 33.20 10.68
CA PHE A 99 12.31 33.05 12.10
C PHE A 99 13.57 32.22 12.34
N MET A 100 13.72 31.10 11.63
CA MET A 100 14.91 30.25 11.63
C MET A 100 16.09 30.91 10.90
N SER A 101 15.87 31.75 9.88
CA SER A 101 16.92 32.60 9.31
C SER A 101 17.44 33.60 10.36
N LYS A 102 16.53 34.20 11.15
CA LYS A 102 16.88 35.11 12.25
C LYS A 102 17.50 34.42 13.47
N ILE A 103 17.23 33.13 13.70
CA ILE A 103 17.80 32.34 14.81
C ILE A 103 19.09 31.60 14.39
N SER A 104 19.17 31.11 13.15
CA SER A 104 20.30 30.34 12.63
C SER A 104 21.52 31.21 12.34
N MET A 105 21.35 32.53 12.13
CA MET A 105 22.48 33.48 12.14
C MET A 105 22.98 33.81 13.55
N LYS A 106 22.20 33.51 14.61
CA LYS A 106 22.45 33.98 15.99
C LYS A 106 23.14 32.99 16.92
N ILE A 107 23.51 31.78 16.47
CA ILE A 107 24.13 30.74 17.34
C ILE A 107 25.59 30.40 16.95
N GLU A 108 26.14 31.01 15.89
CA GLU A 108 27.58 30.91 15.60
C GLU A 108 28.32 32.10 16.23
N MET A 109 28.80 31.96 17.49
CA MET A 109 30.07 32.51 18.03
C MET A 109 30.18 32.42 19.59
N LEU A 110 30.82 31.33 20.08
CA LEU A 110 31.75 31.16 21.24
C LEU A 110 31.41 31.65 22.69
N PRO A 111 32.20 31.32 23.74
CA PRO A 111 32.36 30.07 24.50
C PRO A 111 31.95 30.17 26.01
N GLU A 112 32.08 29.11 26.83
CA GLU A 112 31.83 29.13 28.29
C GLU A 112 32.75 30.12 29.05
N PRO A 113 32.28 30.81 30.12
CA PRO A 113 33.17 31.41 31.10
C PRO A 113 33.53 30.44 32.22
N VAL A 114 34.82 30.46 32.53
CA VAL A 114 35.45 29.89 33.71
C VAL A 114 34.81 30.48 34.98
N GLU A 115 34.47 29.59 35.92
CA GLU A 115 34.12 29.82 37.33
C GLU A 115 33.66 31.22 37.74
N SER A 116 32.35 31.48 37.62
CA SER A 116 31.61 32.23 38.62
C SER A 116 30.13 31.80 38.61
N ASN A 117 29.46 31.86 39.75
CA ASN A 117 28.13 31.28 39.98
C ASN A 117 26.96 32.03 39.28
N SER A 118 27.21 32.79 38.21
CA SER A 118 26.20 33.39 37.34
C SER A 118 26.53 33.12 35.87
N LYS A 119 25.73 32.27 35.20
CA LYS A 119 25.90 31.97 33.76
C LYS A 119 25.26 33.08 32.93
N SER A 120 26.07 34.00 32.41
CA SER A 120 25.70 34.95 31.37
C SER A 120 26.38 34.59 30.04
N TYR A 121 25.72 34.92 28.92
CA TYR A 121 26.22 34.63 27.57
C TYR A 121 26.18 35.91 26.73
N TRP A 122 27.28 36.26 26.06
CA TRP A 122 27.32 37.40 25.14
C TRP A 122 26.51 37.11 23.87
N ILE A 123 25.78 38.12 23.38
CA ILE A 123 24.85 37.93 22.25
C ILE A 123 25.21 38.74 20.99
N GLY A 124 26.37 39.40 20.96
CA GLY A 124 26.86 40.15 19.78
C GLY A 124 26.16 41.48 19.53
N LEU A 125 25.50 42.04 20.56
CA LEU A 125 24.97 43.41 20.59
C LEU A 125 25.91 44.26 21.44
N HIS A 126 26.36 45.40 20.94
CA HIS A 126 27.37 46.24 21.59
C HIS A 126 27.19 47.73 21.26
N ASP A 127 27.76 48.62 22.07
CA ASP A 127 27.80 50.07 21.82
C ASP A 127 29.19 50.71 22.01
N PHE A 128 30.26 49.91 22.06
CA PHE A 128 31.67 50.38 22.21
C PHE A 128 32.14 51.48 21.23
N GLU A 129 31.45 51.69 20.12
CA GLU A 129 31.77 52.78 19.18
C GLU A 129 31.21 54.13 19.64
N THR A 130 30.02 54.13 20.24
CA THR A 130 29.32 55.33 20.70
C THR A 130 28.27 54.90 21.73
N GLU A 131 28.47 55.33 22.96
CA GLU A 131 27.55 55.15 24.09
C GLU A 131 26.08 55.40 23.72
N ASP A 132 25.19 54.54 24.21
CA ASP A 132 23.75 54.51 23.94
C ASP A 132 23.36 54.22 22.47
N ASN A 133 24.33 53.97 21.58
CA ASN A 133 24.11 53.67 20.18
C ASN A 133 24.48 52.21 19.87
N TRP A 134 23.57 51.31 20.25
CA TRP A 134 23.74 49.86 20.12
C TRP A 134 23.68 49.36 18.67
N HIS A 135 24.64 48.50 18.32
CA HIS A 135 24.76 47.83 17.03
C HIS A 135 24.88 46.31 17.21
N TRP A 136 24.36 45.57 16.24
CA TRP A 136 24.62 44.14 16.14
C TRP A 136 25.87 43.92 15.28
N GLU A 137 26.76 43.03 15.72
CA GLU A 137 27.98 42.65 15.00
C GLU A 137 27.68 42.13 13.58
N ASP A 138 26.49 41.56 13.37
CA ASP A 138 26.04 41.04 12.07
C ASP A 138 25.47 42.11 11.12
N GLY A 139 25.42 43.37 11.55
CA GLY A 139 24.89 44.51 10.78
C GLY A 139 23.37 44.65 10.78
N THR A 140 22.64 43.88 11.60
CA THR A 140 21.19 44.03 11.77
C THR A 140 20.83 45.39 12.38
N ASP A 141 19.80 46.07 11.85
CA ASP A 141 19.35 47.36 12.40
C ASP A 141 18.69 47.18 13.79
N TYR A 142 19.38 47.68 14.81
CA TYR A 142 18.92 47.67 16.20
C TYR A 142 17.55 48.34 16.40
N LYS A 143 17.21 49.37 15.61
CA LYS A 143 15.91 50.08 15.73
C LYS A 143 14.71 49.21 15.38
N THR A 144 14.92 48.22 14.51
CA THR A 144 13.88 47.28 14.07
C THR A 144 13.83 46.01 14.92
N SER A 145 14.80 45.84 15.82
CA SER A 145 14.92 44.68 16.69
C SER A 145 14.03 44.82 17.93
N PRO A 146 13.34 43.76 18.37
CA PRO A 146 12.66 43.77 19.65
C PRO A 146 13.67 43.91 20.79
N LYS A 147 13.35 44.73 21.80
CA LYS A 147 14.24 45.05 22.92
C LYS A 147 13.74 44.35 24.17
N PHE A 148 14.64 43.62 24.84
CA PHE A 148 14.35 42.81 26.01
C PHE A 148 15.38 43.06 27.11
N TRP A 149 15.65 44.34 27.39
CA TRP A 149 16.50 44.74 28.50
C TRP A 149 15.83 44.41 29.82
N ASP A 150 16.61 43.96 30.79
CA ASP A 150 16.13 43.81 32.16
C ASP A 150 15.78 45.19 32.75
N GLU A 151 14.97 45.23 33.81
CA GLU A 151 14.51 46.49 34.39
C GLU A 151 15.70 47.32 34.89
N GLY A 152 15.90 48.49 34.27
CA GLY A 152 17.03 49.38 34.57
C GLY A 152 18.19 49.28 33.58
N GLU A 153 18.17 48.34 32.62
CA GLU A 153 19.16 48.23 31.55
C GLU A 153 18.69 48.88 30.22
N PRO A 154 19.62 49.30 29.34
CA PRO A 154 21.06 49.41 29.57
C PRO A 154 21.39 50.60 30.48
N ASN A 155 22.31 50.44 31.43
CA ASN A 155 22.70 51.50 32.38
C ASN A 155 24.15 51.98 32.29
N ASN A 156 24.98 51.30 31.50
CA ASN A 156 26.42 51.51 31.39
C ASN A 156 27.15 51.60 32.76
N VAL A 157 26.80 50.71 33.69
CA VAL A 157 27.53 50.58 34.96
C VAL A 157 28.85 49.88 34.69
N ASP A 158 29.96 50.44 35.19
CA ASP A 158 31.32 49.90 35.02
C ASP A 158 31.86 49.85 33.57
N ASP A 159 31.37 50.71 32.66
CA ASP A 159 31.82 50.80 31.25
C ASP A 159 31.44 49.54 30.45
N GLU A 160 30.16 49.17 30.52
CA GLU A 160 29.61 47.95 29.92
C GLU A 160 29.17 48.18 28.46
N ASP A 161 30.09 47.92 27.52
CA ASP A 161 29.84 48.13 26.09
C ASP A 161 29.19 46.94 25.36
N CYS A 162 28.93 45.83 26.05
CA CYS A 162 28.49 44.58 25.44
C CYS A 162 27.20 44.09 26.12
N ALA A 163 26.29 43.51 25.33
CA ALA A 163 25.06 42.93 25.86
C ALA A 163 25.25 41.43 26.15
N HIS A 164 24.84 41.01 27.33
CA HIS A 164 24.78 39.60 27.71
C HIS A 164 23.37 39.18 28.12
N ILE A 165 23.02 37.90 27.91
CA ILE A 165 21.79 37.31 28.41
C ILE A 165 22.06 36.49 29.66
N ASN A 166 21.29 36.71 30.72
CA ASN A 166 21.37 35.89 31.92
C ASN A 166 20.49 34.62 31.80
N HIS A 167 20.85 33.55 32.52
CA HIS A 167 20.13 32.27 32.49
C HIS A 167 18.66 32.36 32.94
N LYS A 168 18.27 33.33 33.79
CA LYS A 168 16.88 33.50 34.23
C LYS A 168 16.02 34.16 33.15
N THR A 169 16.55 35.16 32.46
CA THR A 169 15.90 35.87 31.35
C THR A 169 15.79 34.95 30.12
N LEU A 170 16.75 34.04 29.89
CA LEU A 170 16.62 32.99 28.88
C LEU A 170 15.42 32.06 29.14
N LEU A 171 15.21 31.63 30.38
CA LEU A 171 14.04 30.84 30.78
C LEU A 171 12.75 31.64 30.69
N LEU A 172 12.76 32.94 31.05
CA LEU A 172 11.60 33.82 30.96
C LEU A 172 11.18 34.08 29.50
N VAL A 173 12.14 34.27 28.59
CA VAL A 173 11.89 34.41 27.15
C VAL A 173 11.35 33.12 26.57
N LEU A 174 11.87 31.95 26.99
CA LEU A 174 11.33 30.65 26.63
C LEU A 174 9.90 30.46 27.16
N ASP A 175 9.63 30.83 28.40
CA ASP A 175 8.30 30.75 29.01
C ASP A 175 7.30 31.70 28.33
N ILE A 176 7.70 32.94 28.00
CA ILE A 176 6.86 33.90 27.27
C ILE A 176 6.59 33.42 25.83
N LEU A 177 7.57 32.82 25.16
CA LEU A 177 7.39 32.21 23.84
C LEU A 177 6.43 31.01 23.91
N VAL A 178 6.55 30.16 24.93
CA VAL A 178 5.63 29.05 25.20
C VAL A 178 4.23 29.56 25.56
N PHE A 179 4.10 30.64 26.33
CA PHE A 179 2.82 31.23 26.73
C PHE A 179 2.13 31.99 25.58
N GLN A 180 2.89 32.67 24.72
CA GLN A 180 2.38 33.29 23.50
C GLN A 180 1.95 32.25 22.47
N MET A 181 2.65 31.11 22.39
CA MET A 181 2.21 29.93 21.62
C MET A 181 0.98 29.26 22.26
N ALA A 182 0.82 29.29 23.59
CA ALA A 182 -0.31 28.71 24.33
C ALA A 182 -1.65 29.46 24.14
N ASN A 183 -1.63 30.77 23.84
CA ASN A 183 -2.82 31.63 23.89
C ASN A 183 -3.37 32.10 22.54
N SER A 184 -2.95 31.52 21.43
CA SER A 184 -3.40 31.94 20.10
C SER A 184 -3.98 30.77 19.29
N ASN A 185 -4.86 31.07 18.31
CA ASN A 185 -5.61 30.14 17.45
C ASN A 185 -4.75 29.13 16.65
N TYR A 186 -3.45 29.06 16.91
CA TYR A 186 -2.49 28.12 16.32
C TYR A 186 -2.63 26.70 16.87
N TRP A 187 -3.26 26.48 18.03
CA TRP A 187 -3.55 25.11 18.51
C TRP A 187 -4.50 24.37 17.60
N SER A 188 -5.53 25.04 17.09
CA SER A 188 -6.46 24.46 16.11
C SER A 188 -5.75 24.17 14.79
N ALA A 189 -4.84 25.05 14.36
CA ALA A 189 -4.06 24.88 13.14
C ALA A 189 -2.98 23.79 13.28
N LEU A 190 -2.31 23.67 14.43
CA LEU A 190 -1.29 22.66 14.71
C LEU A 190 -1.93 21.29 15.01
N ALA A 191 -3.09 21.25 15.66
CA ALA A 191 -3.91 20.05 15.78
C ALA A 191 -4.46 19.61 14.42
N CYS A 192 -4.97 20.54 13.59
CA CYS A 192 -5.31 20.22 12.20
C CYS A 192 -4.10 19.75 11.42
N LEU A 193 -2.92 20.37 11.56
CA LEU A 193 -1.70 20.00 10.85
C LEU A 193 -1.13 18.65 11.30
N THR A 194 -1.22 18.33 12.59
CA THR A 194 -0.80 17.02 13.12
C THR A 194 -1.80 15.94 12.78
N VAL A 195 -3.11 16.21 12.80
CA VAL A 195 -4.15 15.29 12.32
C VAL A 195 -4.00 15.07 10.81
N THR A 196 -3.81 16.12 10.00
CA THR A 196 -3.61 15.98 8.55
C THR A 196 -2.26 15.35 8.22
N CYS A 197 -1.17 15.65 8.93
CA CYS A 197 0.10 14.91 8.80
C CYS A 197 -0.07 13.44 9.19
N SER A 198 -0.79 13.14 10.27
CA SER A 198 -1.01 11.75 10.71
C SER A 198 -1.88 10.96 9.72
N VAL A 199 -2.82 11.62 9.06
CA VAL A 199 -3.60 11.07 7.94
C VAL A 199 -2.75 10.96 6.66
N TYR A 200 -1.83 11.90 6.40
CA TYR A 200 -0.89 11.86 5.27
C TYR A 200 0.22 10.81 5.44
N PHE A 201 0.62 10.51 6.68
CA PHE A 201 1.64 9.51 7.01
C PHE A 201 1.05 8.16 7.43
N ALA A 202 -0.28 8.04 7.56
CA ALA A 202 -0.94 6.75 7.58
C ALA A 202 -0.78 6.13 6.19
N THR A 203 0.25 5.31 6.00
CA THR A 203 0.33 4.44 4.83
C THR A 203 -0.93 3.60 4.82
N SER A 204 -1.83 3.76 3.84
CA SER A 204 -2.98 2.88 3.73
C SER A 204 -2.46 1.44 3.58
N ASP A 205 -2.94 0.55 4.44
CA ASP A 205 -2.55 -0.86 4.42
C ASP A 205 -2.93 -1.46 3.06
N ILE A 206 -2.08 -2.30 2.50
CA ILE A 206 -2.35 -2.95 1.21
C ILE A 206 -3.53 -3.92 1.38
N SER A 207 -4.57 -3.77 0.55
CA SER A 207 -5.78 -4.60 0.63
C SER A 207 -6.57 -4.63 -0.68
N CYS A 208 -7.50 -5.56 -0.80
CA CYS A 208 -8.51 -5.55 -1.85
C CYS A 208 -9.45 -4.36 -1.66
N TYR A 209 -9.75 -3.63 -2.74
CA TYR A 209 -10.71 -2.53 -2.73
C TYR A 209 -12.02 -2.96 -3.39
N ASN A 210 -13.14 -2.59 -2.77
CA ASN A 210 -14.45 -2.77 -3.36
C ASN A 210 -14.74 -1.72 -4.44
N ASP A 211 -15.92 -1.85 -5.01
CA ASP A 211 -16.41 -1.03 -6.11
C ASP A 211 -16.69 0.45 -5.74
N ASP A 212 -16.68 0.76 -4.45
CA ASP A 212 -16.82 2.11 -3.89
C ASP A 212 -15.45 2.69 -3.44
N GLY A 213 -14.36 1.98 -3.75
CA GLY A 213 -13.00 2.38 -3.39
C GLY A 213 -12.65 2.18 -1.92
N GLN A 214 -13.42 1.37 -1.19
CA GLN A 214 -13.19 1.07 0.23
C GLN A 214 -12.45 -0.26 0.40
N PRO A 215 -11.58 -0.39 1.42
CA PRO A 215 -10.91 -1.65 1.73
C PRO A 215 -11.91 -2.72 2.14
N VAL A 216 -11.75 -3.93 1.58
CA VAL A 216 -12.54 -5.11 1.90
C VAL A 216 -11.66 -6.34 2.11
N ASP A 217 -12.18 -7.30 2.85
CA ASP A 217 -11.47 -8.54 3.15
C ASP A 217 -11.33 -9.44 1.92
N TRP A 218 -12.35 -9.48 1.07
CA TRP A 218 -12.33 -10.19 -0.21
C TRP A 218 -13.39 -9.61 -1.14
N TYR A 219 -13.20 -9.82 -2.44
CA TYR A 219 -14.25 -9.62 -3.44
C TYR A 219 -14.12 -10.63 -4.58
N ILE A 220 -15.23 -10.82 -5.28
CA ILE A 220 -15.33 -11.59 -6.52
C ILE A 220 -15.85 -10.67 -7.62
N VAL A 221 -15.20 -10.70 -8.77
CA VAL A 221 -15.64 -9.99 -9.98
C VAL A 221 -15.84 -11.00 -11.10
N TYR A 222 -16.98 -10.90 -11.79
CA TYR A 222 -17.29 -11.66 -12.99
C TYR A 222 -17.52 -10.70 -14.15
N LYS A 223 -16.50 -10.52 -14.97
CA LYS A 223 -16.54 -9.67 -16.16
C LYS A 223 -17.38 -10.35 -17.25
N LEU A 224 -18.33 -9.63 -17.83
CA LEU A 224 -19.29 -10.17 -18.79
C LEU A 224 -18.71 -10.15 -20.23
N PRO A 225 -18.98 -11.18 -21.04
CA PRO A 225 -18.52 -11.20 -22.43
C PRO A 225 -19.18 -10.11 -23.29
N GLU A 226 -18.46 -9.62 -24.29
CA GLU A 226 -18.88 -8.55 -25.22
C GLU A 226 -20.26 -8.78 -25.87
N HIS A 227 -20.62 -10.03 -26.13
CA HIS A 227 -21.92 -10.32 -26.76
C HIS A 227 -23.13 -10.14 -25.82
N VAL A 228 -22.90 -10.09 -24.51
CA VAL A 228 -23.96 -9.88 -23.49
C VAL A 228 -23.86 -8.48 -22.90
N SER A 229 -22.64 -7.98 -22.73
CA SER A 229 -22.37 -6.61 -22.35
C SER A 229 -21.84 -5.89 -23.58
N GLU A 230 -22.57 -4.95 -24.18
CA GLU A 230 -22.24 -4.32 -25.47
C GLU A 230 -20.76 -3.92 -25.67
N THR A 231 -20.06 -3.60 -24.58
CA THR A 231 -18.64 -3.22 -24.58
C THR A 231 -17.67 -4.33 -24.16
N GLY A 232 -18.18 -5.38 -23.52
CA GLY A 232 -17.36 -6.41 -22.87
C GLY A 232 -16.60 -5.88 -21.66
N LEU A 233 -17.02 -4.74 -21.08
CA LEU A 233 -16.33 -4.12 -19.95
C LEU A 233 -17.15 -4.10 -18.67
N GLN A 234 -18.46 -4.38 -18.74
CA GLN A 234 -19.28 -4.50 -17.53
C GLN A 234 -18.93 -5.79 -16.78
N TYR A 235 -19.11 -5.75 -15.47
CA TYR A 235 -18.94 -6.91 -14.62
C TYR A 235 -20.03 -6.99 -13.55
N MET A 236 -20.20 -8.22 -13.03
CA MET A 236 -20.92 -8.50 -11.80
C MET A 236 -19.92 -8.52 -10.65
N TYR A 237 -20.33 -8.03 -9.49
CA TYR A 237 -19.52 -7.84 -8.31
C TYR A 237 -20.15 -8.52 -7.10
N MET A 238 -19.30 -9.02 -6.20
CA MET A 238 -19.71 -9.56 -4.90
C MET A 238 -18.60 -9.36 -3.86
N ASP A 239 -18.98 -9.05 -2.63
CA ASP A 239 -18.13 -9.07 -1.44
C ASP A 239 -18.93 -9.56 -0.23
N SER A 240 -18.37 -9.44 0.97
CA SER A 240 -19.05 -9.83 2.21
C SER A 240 -20.31 -9.01 2.52
N SER A 241 -20.48 -7.84 1.92
CA SER A 241 -21.59 -6.93 2.16
C SER A 241 -22.73 -7.06 1.13
N SER A 242 -22.44 -7.63 -0.05
CA SER A 242 -23.38 -7.62 -1.17
C SER A 242 -24.50 -8.66 -1.08
N ASN A 243 -24.30 -9.74 -0.31
CA ASN A 243 -25.22 -10.89 -0.21
C ASN A 243 -25.63 -11.45 -1.59
N GLY A 244 -24.64 -11.54 -2.51
CA GLY A 244 -24.82 -12.08 -3.85
C GLY A 244 -24.37 -11.12 -4.96
N TRP A 245 -24.71 -11.46 -6.20
CA TRP A 245 -24.31 -10.68 -7.38
C TRP A 245 -25.04 -9.33 -7.46
N ARG A 246 -24.25 -8.26 -7.62
CA ARG A 246 -24.74 -6.95 -8.08
C ARG A 246 -23.99 -6.51 -9.32
N THR A 247 -24.58 -5.63 -10.12
CA THR A 247 -23.85 -4.99 -11.22
C THR A 247 -22.74 -4.10 -10.65
N GLY A 248 -21.58 -4.10 -11.31
CA GLY A 248 -20.51 -3.18 -11.00
C GLY A 248 -20.92 -1.72 -11.23
N ASN A 249 -20.50 -0.82 -10.35
CA ASN A 249 -20.69 0.62 -10.39
C ASN A 249 -19.86 1.26 -11.52
N ARG A 250 -18.81 0.59 -11.97
CA ARG A 250 -17.84 1.04 -12.97
C ARG A 250 -17.56 -0.06 -13.99
N LEU A 251 -16.85 0.30 -15.05
CA LEU A 251 -16.33 -0.64 -16.04
C LEU A 251 -15.00 -1.22 -15.58
N ILE A 252 -14.69 -2.44 -15.98
CA ILE A 252 -13.47 -3.14 -15.56
C ILE A 252 -12.19 -2.38 -15.96
N ASN A 253 -12.22 -1.56 -17.01
CA ASN A 253 -11.08 -0.75 -17.44
C ASN A 253 -10.90 0.57 -16.68
N ASP A 254 -11.81 0.91 -15.77
CA ASP A 254 -11.70 2.09 -14.91
C ASP A 254 -10.74 1.82 -13.75
N THR A 255 -9.84 2.77 -13.46
CA THR A 255 -8.93 2.73 -12.29
C THR A 255 -9.67 2.84 -10.97
N GLY A 256 -10.91 3.35 -10.96
CA GLY A 256 -11.81 3.35 -9.81
C GLY A 256 -12.63 2.07 -9.64
N SER A 257 -12.59 1.12 -10.59
CA SER A 257 -13.26 -0.19 -10.44
C SER A 257 -12.64 -0.99 -9.30
N ALA A 258 -13.33 -2.03 -8.79
CA ALA A 258 -12.77 -2.87 -7.73
C ALA A 258 -11.38 -3.44 -8.09
N VAL A 259 -11.23 -3.98 -9.30
CA VAL A 259 -9.93 -4.51 -9.80
C VAL A 259 -8.94 -3.38 -10.07
N GLY A 260 -9.39 -2.28 -10.69
CA GLY A 260 -8.56 -1.11 -10.97
C GLY A 260 -7.98 -0.47 -9.72
N GLY A 261 -8.82 -0.18 -8.72
CA GLY A 261 -8.43 0.46 -7.47
C GLY A 261 -7.54 -0.44 -6.61
N THR A 262 -7.79 -1.75 -6.63
CA THR A 262 -6.90 -2.73 -6.00
C THR A 262 -5.52 -2.73 -6.64
N LEU A 263 -5.43 -2.79 -7.97
CA LEU A 263 -4.14 -2.81 -8.67
C LEU A 263 -3.47 -1.43 -8.75
N GLN A 264 -4.20 -0.34 -8.53
CA GLN A 264 -3.62 0.99 -8.47
C GLN A 264 -2.55 1.09 -7.35
N GLN A 265 -2.79 0.42 -6.22
CA GLN A 265 -1.82 0.30 -5.13
C GLN A 265 -0.50 -0.33 -5.60
N LEU A 266 -0.54 -1.34 -6.49
CA LEU A 266 0.65 -1.95 -7.08
C LEU A 266 1.44 -0.93 -7.90
N TYR A 267 0.78 -0.21 -8.81
CA TYR A 267 1.45 0.73 -9.72
C TYR A 267 2.06 1.94 -8.99
N GLU A 268 1.47 2.35 -7.87
CA GLU A 268 1.96 3.44 -7.04
C GLU A 268 3.11 2.98 -6.13
N LYS A 269 2.90 1.90 -5.36
CA LYS A 269 3.88 1.44 -4.36
C LYS A 269 5.14 0.83 -4.98
N SER A 270 5.04 0.18 -6.13
CA SER A 270 6.21 -0.34 -6.88
C SER A 270 7.16 0.76 -7.37
N LYS A 271 6.71 2.01 -7.45
CA LYS A 271 7.53 3.17 -7.83
C LYS A 271 8.05 3.93 -6.61
N LEU A 272 7.23 4.08 -5.57
CA LEU A 272 7.51 4.96 -4.43
C LEU A 272 8.12 4.24 -3.21
N GLN A 273 7.87 2.94 -3.04
CA GLN A 273 8.11 2.20 -1.78
C GLN A 273 8.82 0.85 -2.02
N ARG A 274 9.76 0.79 -2.97
CA ARG A 274 10.39 -0.46 -3.44
C ARG A 274 10.97 -1.37 -2.35
N ASP A 275 11.55 -0.80 -1.30
CA ASP A 275 12.14 -1.58 -0.21
C ASP A 275 11.14 -2.00 0.88
N GLN A 276 9.90 -1.50 0.81
CA GLN A 276 8.83 -1.73 1.79
C GLN A 276 7.74 -2.68 1.28
N VAL A 277 7.76 -3.02 -0.01
CA VAL A 277 6.77 -3.93 -0.62
C VAL A 277 7.44 -5.07 -1.37
N ALA A 278 6.72 -6.19 -1.48
CA ALA A 278 7.02 -7.25 -2.41
C ALA A 278 5.83 -7.48 -3.35
N TYR A 279 6.10 -7.81 -4.61
CA TYR A 279 5.08 -8.17 -5.56
C TYR A 279 5.52 -9.26 -6.54
N VAL A 280 4.55 -10.03 -7.02
CA VAL A 280 4.73 -11.05 -8.06
C VAL A 280 3.55 -10.98 -9.02
N LEU A 281 3.83 -10.69 -10.30
CA LEU A 281 2.86 -10.69 -11.39
C LEU A 281 3.12 -11.89 -12.27
N TYR A 282 2.10 -12.72 -12.44
CA TYR A 282 2.23 -13.96 -13.19
C TYR A 282 1.04 -14.21 -14.12
N ASN A 283 1.36 -14.70 -15.32
CA ASN A 283 0.39 -15.03 -16.36
C ASN A 283 1.06 -15.91 -17.40
N ASP A 284 0.44 -17.02 -17.79
CA ASP A 284 1.00 -17.92 -18.80
C ASP A 284 0.88 -17.40 -20.26
N GLN A 285 0.24 -16.24 -20.44
CA GLN A 285 0.03 -15.59 -21.73
C GLN A 285 0.45 -14.12 -21.68
N ILE A 286 1.76 -13.87 -21.88
CA ILE A 286 2.36 -12.51 -21.84
C ILE A 286 2.93 -12.02 -23.18
N HIS A 287 3.15 -12.92 -24.16
CA HIS A 287 3.70 -12.60 -25.50
C HIS A 287 3.12 -13.54 -26.58
N LEU A 288 3.37 -13.24 -27.88
CA LEU A 288 2.98 -14.07 -29.03
C LEU A 288 3.66 -15.45 -29.07
N SER A 289 4.72 -15.67 -28.29
CA SER A 289 5.29 -17.00 -28.03
C SER A 289 4.74 -17.53 -26.70
N SER A 290 3.68 -18.33 -26.76
CA SER A 290 3.19 -19.07 -25.60
C SER A 290 4.25 -20.10 -25.18
N ASN A 291 4.96 -19.85 -24.08
CA ASN A 291 5.86 -20.86 -23.53
C ASN A 291 5.01 -21.86 -22.74
N SER A 292 4.70 -23.01 -23.33
CA SER A 292 3.80 -24.04 -22.77
C SER A 292 4.36 -24.78 -21.55
N TYR A 293 5.56 -24.42 -21.09
CA TYR A 293 6.30 -25.17 -20.08
C TYR A 293 5.96 -24.81 -18.62
N GLY A 294 5.24 -23.70 -18.39
CA GLY A 294 4.77 -23.25 -17.08
C GLY A 294 3.32 -23.62 -16.79
N GLY A 295 2.89 -23.40 -15.54
CA GLY A 295 1.50 -23.62 -15.12
C GLY A 295 0.49 -22.78 -15.91
N HIS A 296 -0.75 -23.25 -16.03
CA HIS A 296 -1.86 -22.46 -16.54
C HIS A 296 -2.44 -21.65 -15.40
N THR A 297 -1.73 -20.59 -15.04
CA THR A 297 -2.08 -19.81 -13.86
C THR A 297 -1.82 -18.32 -14.04
N LYS A 298 -2.68 -17.49 -13.46
CA LYS A 298 -2.62 -16.04 -13.59
C LYS A 298 -3.05 -15.34 -12.30
N GLY A 299 -2.34 -14.28 -11.95
CA GLY A 299 -2.64 -13.53 -10.74
C GLY A 299 -1.58 -12.51 -10.35
N VAL A 300 -1.87 -11.85 -9.23
CA VAL A 300 -1.06 -10.80 -8.65
C VAL A 300 -0.93 -11.04 -7.15
N VAL A 301 0.29 -10.98 -6.66
CA VAL A 301 0.59 -10.86 -5.24
C VAL A 301 1.19 -9.47 -5.02
N LEU A 302 0.68 -8.73 -4.04
CA LEU A 302 1.27 -7.50 -3.54
C LEU A 302 1.14 -7.48 -2.02
N LEU A 303 2.23 -7.17 -1.31
CA LEU A 303 2.24 -7.10 0.14
C LEU A 303 3.29 -6.11 0.67
N ASP A 304 3.09 -5.66 1.90
CA ASP A 304 4.07 -4.99 2.74
C ASP A 304 4.43 -5.87 3.95
N ASP A 305 5.07 -5.31 4.97
CA ASP A 305 5.48 -6.03 6.19
C ASP A 305 4.32 -6.35 7.15
N ARG A 306 3.09 -5.91 6.85
CA ARG A 306 1.89 -6.13 7.65
C ARG A 306 0.89 -7.04 6.95
N GLN A 307 0.57 -6.73 5.69
CA GLN A 307 -0.48 -7.41 4.94
C GLN A 307 -0.37 -7.17 3.44
N GLY A 308 -1.28 -7.76 2.69
CA GLY A 308 -1.36 -7.59 1.24
C GLY A 308 -2.60 -8.24 0.66
N PHE A 309 -2.61 -8.42 -0.66
CA PHE A 309 -3.63 -9.21 -1.33
C PHE A 309 -3.02 -10.26 -2.26
N TRP A 310 -3.78 -11.33 -2.47
CA TRP A 310 -3.59 -12.25 -3.58
C TRP A 310 -4.83 -12.21 -4.47
N LEU A 311 -4.62 -11.85 -5.74
CA LEU A 311 -5.65 -11.74 -6.78
C LEU A 311 -5.46 -12.89 -7.77
N VAL A 312 -6.40 -13.82 -7.82
CA VAL A 312 -6.47 -14.91 -8.80
C VAL A 312 -7.42 -14.50 -9.92
N HIS A 313 -7.03 -14.70 -11.19
CA HIS A 313 -7.88 -14.32 -12.33
C HIS A 313 -7.68 -15.19 -13.57
N SER A 314 -8.53 -15.01 -14.59
CA SER A 314 -8.45 -15.77 -15.84
C SER A 314 -8.08 -14.96 -17.10
N THR A 315 -7.81 -13.66 -16.95
CA THR A 315 -7.51 -12.72 -18.06
C THR A 315 -6.10 -12.87 -18.65
N PRO A 316 -5.95 -13.24 -19.94
CA PRO A 316 -4.65 -13.25 -20.63
C PRO A 316 -4.09 -11.83 -20.81
N TYR A 317 -2.76 -11.68 -20.83
CA TYR A 317 -2.04 -10.40 -21.01
C TYR A 317 -2.38 -9.33 -19.94
N PHE A 318 -2.79 -9.77 -18.75
CA PHE A 318 -3.15 -8.90 -17.63
C PHE A 318 -2.48 -9.34 -16.32
N PRO A 319 -2.20 -8.40 -15.40
CA PRO A 319 -2.15 -6.96 -15.66
C PRO A 319 -0.91 -6.49 -16.46
N PRO A 320 -0.84 -5.22 -16.88
CA PRO A 320 0.40 -4.64 -17.36
C PRO A 320 1.50 -4.64 -16.29
N ARG A 321 2.77 -4.68 -16.74
CA ARG A 321 3.97 -4.54 -15.90
C ARG A 321 3.93 -3.26 -15.06
N THR A 322 4.64 -3.25 -13.95
CA THR A 322 4.68 -2.15 -12.95
C THR A 322 5.30 -0.84 -13.47
N ASP A 323 6.12 -0.89 -14.52
CA ASP A 323 6.64 0.28 -15.23
C ASP A 323 5.59 0.98 -16.10
N GLN A 324 4.42 0.37 -16.29
CA GLN A 324 3.27 0.91 -16.99
C GLN A 324 2.23 1.44 -15.97
N SER A 325 0.95 1.29 -16.31
CA SER A 325 -0.23 1.71 -15.55
C SER A 325 -1.35 0.73 -15.79
N TYR A 326 -2.39 0.78 -14.95
CA TYR A 326 -3.59 -0.02 -15.13
C TYR A 326 -4.22 0.24 -16.50
N ILE A 327 -4.26 -0.80 -17.34
CA ILE A 327 -4.93 -0.79 -18.64
C ILE A 327 -5.56 -2.17 -18.82
N TRP A 328 -6.82 -2.18 -19.25
CA TRP A 328 -7.52 -3.40 -19.60
C TRP A 328 -7.08 -3.89 -20.99
N PRO A 329 -6.71 -5.17 -21.16
CA PRO A 329 -6.25 -5.64 -22.45
C PRO A 329 -7.43 -5.85 -23.40
N HIS A 330 -7.30 -5.40 -24.66
CA HIS A 330 -8.38 -5.44 -25.64
C HIS A 330 -8.94 -6.86 -25.87
N ASN A 331 -8.07 -7.90 -25.87
CA ASN A 331 -8.51 -9.29 -25.99
C ASN A 331 -9.32 -9.79 -24.76
N GLY A 332 -9.29 -9.04 -23.66
CA GLY A 332 -10.06 -9.29 -22.46
C GLY A 332 -11.53 -8.89 -22.58
N GLU A 333 -11.92 -8.11 -23.59
CA GLU A 333 -13.31 -7.65 -23.82
C GLU A 333 -14.22 -8.79 -24.32
N LYS A 334 -13.70 -9.64 -25.21
CA LYS A 334 -14.50 -10.64 -25.93
C LYS A 334 -15.20 -11.68 -25.05
N ASN A 335 -14.50 -12.19 -24.02
CA ASN A 335 -14.97 -13.34 -23.24
C ASN A 335 -15.23 -12.98 -21.78
N GLY A 336 -16.09 -13.77 -21.13
CA GLY A 336 -16.32 -13.66 -19.69
C GLY A 336 -15.07 -14.03 -18.89
N GLN A 337 -14.84 -13.41 -17.74
CA GLN A 337 -13.64 -13.64 -16.92
C GLN A 337 -13.96 -13.53 -15.44
N SER A 338 -13.27 -14.30 -14.60
CA SER A 338 -13.45 -14.29 -13.15
C SER A 338 -12.21 -13.77 -12.44
N PHE A 339 -12.44 -13.11 -11.32
CA PHE A 339 -11.42 -12.61 -10.40
C PHE A 339 -11.84 -12.93 -8.98
N LEU A 340 -10.89 -13.33 -8.15
CA LEU A 340 -11.03 -13.44 -6.71
C LEU A 340 -9.85 -12.69 -6.07
N CYS A 341 -10.15 -11.64 -5.32
CA CYS A 341 -9.18 -10.94 -4.49
C CYS A 341 -9.44 -11.28 -3.03
N VAL A 342 -8.39 -11.64 -2.30
CA VAL A 342 -8.47 -11.81 -0.84
C VAL A 342 -7.32 -11.05 -0.19
N THR A 343 -7.65 -10.25 0.82
CA THR A 343 -6.72 -9.55 1.68
C THR A 343 -6.20 -10.52 2.73
N TYR A 344 -4.89 -10.64 2.87
CA TYR A 344 -4.22 -11.56 3.79
C TYR A 344 -3.23 -10.83 4.68
N ARG A 345 -3.08 -11.30 5.92
CA ARG A 345 -1.96 -10.91 6.78
C ARG A 345 -0.64 -11.48 6.24
N TYR A 346 0.47 -10.84 6.60
CA TYR A 346 1.82 -11.18 6.11
C TYR A 346 2.18 -12.67 6.24
N ASP A 347 1.81 -13.31 7.34
CA ASP A 347 2.12 -14.71 7.64
C ASP A 347 1.57 -15.70 6.61
N GLN A 348 0.41 -15.39 6.01
CA GLN A 348 -0.24 -16.23 5.01
C GLN A 348 0.54 -16.30 3.70
N PHE A 349 1.42 -15.33 3.42
CA PHE A 349 2.20 -15.30 2.17
C PHE A 349 3.28 -16.39 2.09
N LYS A 350 3.61 -17.06 3.20
CA LYS A 350 4.44 -18.27 3.20
C LYS A 350 3.72 -19.44 2.54
N ASP A 351 2.44 -19.60 2.86
CA ASP A 351 1.59 -20.65 2.31
C ASP A 351 1.16 -20.31 0.87
N ILE A 352 0.86 -19.05 0.58
CA ILE A 352 0.62 -18.58 -0.80
C ILE A 352 1.87 -18.81 -1.67
N GLY A 353 3.06 -18.47 -1.17
CA GLY A 353 4.32 -18.77 -1.86
C GLY A 353 4.50 -20.27 -2.12
N THR A 354 4.07 -21.11 -1.18
CA THR A 354 4.06 -22.57 -1.36
C THR A 354 3.10 -22.98 -2.48
N GLN A 355 1.85 -22.49 -2.48
CA GLN A 355 0.88 -22.77 -3.56
C GLN A 355 1.44 -22.36 -4.92
N LEU A 356 2.00 -21.16 -5.04
CA LEU A 356 2.61 -20.68 -6.28
C LEU A 356 3.79 -21.56 -6.72
N LEU A 357 4.62 -22.06 -5.80
CA LEU A 357 5.70 -22.99 -6.15
C LEU A 357 5.17 -24.30 -6.77
N TYR A 358 4.04 -24.83 -6.28
CA TYR A 358 3.38 -25.99 -6.89
C TYR A 358 2.82 -25.66 -8.28
N ASN A 359 2.15 -24.51 -8.42
CA ASN A 359 1.59 -24.07 -9.70
C ASN A 359 2.67 -23.83 -10.76
N ASN A 360 3.91 -23.52 -10.36
CA ASN A 360 5.02 -23.13 -11.24
C ASN A 360 4.60 -22.08 -12.29
N PRO A 361 4.15 -20.88 -11.82
CA PRO A 361 3.62 -19.83 -12.68
C PRO A 361 4.67 -19.27 -13.62
N HIS A 362 4.21 -18.70 -14.73
CA HIS A 362 5.06 -17.86 -15.57
C HIS A 362 5.07 -16.43 -15.02
N VAL A 363 6.10 -16.10 -14.25
CA VAL A 363 6.29 -14.77 -13.65
C VAL A 363 6.95 -13.85 -14.67
N TYR A 364 6.32 -12.69 -14.92
CA TYR A 364 6.80 -11.73 -15.91
C TYR A 364 7.29 -10.42 -15.31
N ASP A 365 6.83 -10.06 -14.11
CA ASP A 365 7.33 -8.90 -13.37
C ASP A 365 7.26 -9.21 -11.87
N TYR A 366 8.33 -8.94 -11.13
CA TYR A 366 8.37 -9.17 -9.70
C TYR A 366 9.42 -8.28 -9.03
N LEU A 367 9.20 -7.99 -7.75
CA LEU A 367 10.17 -7.39 -6.85
C LEU A 367 10.00 -8.06 -5.50
N ILE A 368 11.04 -8.72 -5.01
CA ILE A 368 11.06 -9.30 -3.66
C ILE A 368 12.35 -8.82 -3.00
N PRO A 369 12.30 -7.75 -2.18
CA PRO A 369 13.49 -7.24 -1.51
C PRO A 369 14.13 -8.32 -0.61
N PRO A 370 15.44 -8.25 -0.32
CA PRO A 370 16.14 -9.28 0.47
C PRO A 370 15.50 -9.57 1.84
N SER A 371 14.89 -8.56 2.48
CA SER A 371 14.13 -8.72 3.72
C SER A 371 12.96 -9.70 3.57
N PHE A 372 12.17 -9.53 2.51
CA PHE A 372 11.06 -10.41 2.16
C PHE A 372 11.55 -11.78 1.66
N ALA A 373 12.57 -11.81 0.79
CA ALA A 373 13.07 -13.05 0.19
C ALA A 373 13.61 -14.04 1.24
N LYS A 374 14.16 -13.52 2.34
CA LYS A 374 14.66 -14.33 3.45
C LYS A 374 13.55 -15.08 4.18
N ASP A 375 12.36 -14.48 4.33
CA ASP A 375 11.24 -15.08 5.07
C ASP A 375 10.24 -15.80 4.14
N LEU A 376 9.95 -15.21 2.97
CA LEU A 376 9.05 -15.72 1.95
C LEU A 376 9.78 -16.59 0.93
N VAL A 377 10.50 -17.61 1.43
CA VAL A 377 11.39 -18.45 0.64
C VAL A 377 10.68 -19.05 -0.58
N ASN A 378 9.52 -19.67 -0.39
CA ASN A 378 8.79 -20.32 -1.49
C ASN A 378 8.21 -19.32 -2.50
N LEU A 379 7.82 -18.12 -2.03
CA LEU A 379 7.39 -17.05 -2.94
C LEU A 379 8.55 -16.59 -3.82
N ASN A 380 9.74 -16.42 -3.24
CA ASN A 380 10.94 -16.08 -3.99
C ASN A 380 11.32 -17.17 -5.01
N LYS A 381 11.27 -18.44 -4.60
CA LYS A 381 11.49 -19.58 -5.50
C LYS A 381 10.51 -19.62 -6.67
N ALA A 382 9.22 -19.40 -6.40
CA ALA A 382 8.20 -19.33 -7.44
C ALA A 382 8.46 -18.15 -8.38
N ALA A 383 8.83 -16.98 -7.86
CA ALA A 383 9.14 -15.78 -8.64
C ALA A 383 10.37 -15.96 -9.54
N THR A 384 11.38 -16.69 -9.09
CA THR A 384 12.59 -16.98 -9.88
C THR A 384 12.44 -18.21 -10.80
N GLY A 385 11.25 -18.82 -10.86
CA GLY A 385 10.95 -19.93 -11.76
C GLY A 385 11.54 -21.29 -11.33
N GLU A 386 11.88 -21.46 -10.05
CA GLU A 386 12.27 -22.76 -9.52
C GLU A 386 11.13 -23.78 -9.64
N LYS A 387 11.51 -25.06 -9.78
CA LYS A 387 10.56 -26.15 -10.00
C LYS A 387 10.56 -27.10 -8.81
N LEU A 388 9.40 -27.69 -8.56
CA LEU A 388 9.26 -28.76 -7.58
C LEU A 388 9.89 -30.05 -8.11
N GLU A 389 10.94 -30.52 -7.43
CA GLU A 389 11.68 -31.71 -7.87
C GLU A 389 11.22 -33.01 -7.20
N THR A 390 10.56 -32.93 -6.05
CA THR A 390 10.16 -34.08 -5.25
C THR A 390 8.66 -34.08 -4.94
N PRO A 391 8.02 -35.26 -4.83
CA PRO A 391 6.63 -35.36 -4.42
C PRO A 391 6.41 -34.86 -2.98
N PRO A 392 5.17 -34.53 -2.59
CA PRO A 392 3.92 -34.71 -3.34
C PRO A 392 3.78 -33.74 -4.51
N TRP A 393 2.99 -34.09 -5.54
CA TRP A 393 2.78 -33.26 -6.73
C TRP A 393 1.58 -32.32 -6.63
N GLN A 394 0.95 -32.27 -5.47
CA GLN A 394 -0.21 -31.47 -5.13
C GLN A 394 -0.11 -30.96 -3.69
N SER A 395 -0.77 -29.83 -3.40
CA SER A 395 -0.80 -29.20 -2.08
C SER A 395 -2.16 -28.55 -1.80
N LYS A 396 -2.79 -28.95 -0.70
CA LYS A 396 -4.04 -28.35 -0.19
C LYS A 396 -3.73 -27.59 1.08
N LEU A 397 -4.02 -26.30 1.11
CA LEU A 397 -3.83 -25.44 2.28
C LEU A 397 -5.10 -24.65 2.57
N VAL A 398 -5.37 -24.40 3.85
CA VAL A 398 -6.42 -23.46 4.28
C VAL A 398 -5.74 -22.15 4.65
N LEU A 399 -6.09 -21.10 3.93
CA LEU A 399 -5.64 -19.74 4.14
C LEU A 399 -6.71 -18.98 4.93
N SER A 400 -6.29 -18.05 5.79
CA SER A 400 -7.19 -17.19 6.55
C SER A 400 -7.02 -15.76 6.10
N SER A 401 -8.09 -15.13 5.61
CA SER A 401 -8.09 -13.72 5.23
C SER A 401 -7.79 -12.82 6.44
N ALA A 402 -7.54 -11.54 6.19
CA ALA A 402 -7.24 -10.57 7.24
C ALA A 402 -8.38 -10.40 8.26
N ALA A 403 -9.64 -10.58 7.85
CA ALA A 403 -10.80 -10.60 8.73
C ALA A 403 -11.14 -12.00 9.29
N GLY A 404 -10.34 -13.02 8.99
CA GLY A 404 -10.46 -14.37 9.56
C GLY A 404 -11.37 -15.33 8.81
N LYS A 405 -11.79 -15.00 7.57
CA LYS A 405 -12.54 -15.94 6.71
C LYS A 405 -11.59 -16.97 6.11
N HIS A 406 -12.02 -18.23 6.08
CA HIS A 406 -11.21 -19.32 5.53
C HIS A 406 -11.41 -19.48 4.02
N PHE A 407 -10.30 -19.69 3.32
CA PHE A 407 -10.25 -20.04 1.90
C PHE A 407 -9.37 -21.27 1.73
N THR A 408 -9.85 -22.30 1.03
CA THR A 408 -9.07 -23.51 0.75
C THR A 408 -8.42 -23.40 -0.63
N SER A 409 -7.09 -23.36 -0.68
CA SER A 409 -6.33 -23.38 -1.93
C SER A 409 -5.93 -24.80 -2.30
N PHE A 410 -6.25 -25.20 -3.53
CA PHE A 410 -5.77 -26.43 -4.16
C PHE A 410 -4.76 -26.06 -5.24
N ALA A 411 -3.51 -26.51 -5.08
CA ALA A 411 -2.46 -26.34 -6.06
C ALA A 411 -1.96 -27.70 -6.55
N LYS A 412 -1.87 -27.86 -7.87
CA LYS A 412 -1.21 -29.00 -8.50
C LYS A 412 0.00 -28.56 -9.29
N SER A 413 1.00 -29.43 -9.35
CA SER A 413 2.14 -29.29 -10.25
C SER A 413 1.91 -30.05 -11.55
N ARG A 414 2.77 -29.78 -12.55
CA ARG A 414 2.77 -30.50 -13.83
C ARG A 414 2.90 -32.04 -13.71
N LYS A 415 3.46 -32.52 -12.58
CA LYS A 415 3.68 -33.95 -12.33
C LYS A 415 2.46 -34.63 -11.65
N PHE A 416 1.39 -33.88 -11.36
CA PHE A 416 0.16 -34.44 -10.81
C PHE A 416 -0.48 -35.48 -11.74
N GLY A 417 -0.58 -35.16 -13.04
CA GLY A 417 -0.90 -36.14 -14.08
C GLY A 417 -2.38 -36.49 -14.23
N ASP A 418 -3.29 -35.66 -13.72
CA ASP A 418 -4.75 -35.84 -13.85
C ASP A 418 -5.48 -34.47 -13.87
N ASP A 419 -6.78 -34.46 -14.16
CA ASP A 419 -7.68 -33.30 -14.05
C ASP A 419 -7.75 -32.84 -12.59
N LEU A 420 -7.65 -31.53 -12.36
CA LEU A 420 -7.74 -30.96 -11.02
C LEU A 420 -9.09 -31.32 -10.36
N TYR A 421 -10.18 -31.23 -11.13
CA TYR A 421 -11.53 -31.31 -10.59
C TYR A 421 -11.97 -32.75 -10.37
N SER A 422 -11.93 -33.61 -11.40
CA SER A 422 -12.34 -35.01 -11.24
C SER A 422 -11.30 -35.87 -10.53
N GLY A 423 -10.00 -35.54 -10.65
CA GLY A 423 -8.93 -36.31 -10.03
C GLY A 423 -8.71 -35.99 -8.55
N TRP A 424 -9.22 -34.85 -8.05
CA TRP A 424 -8.92 -34.43 -6.68
C TRP A 424 -9.98 -33.58 -5.97
N VAL A 425 -10.46 -32.48 -6.56
CA VAL A 425 -11.34 -31.53 -5.85
C VAL A 425 -12.69 -32.15 -5.50
N ALA A 426 -13.30 -32.92 -6.41
CA ALA A 426 -14.60 -33.56 -6.16
C ALA A 426 -14.55 -34.56 -4.98
N ASP A 427 -13.50 -35.39 -4.94
CA ASP A 427 -13.27 -36.33 -3.84
C ASP A 427 -12.96 -35.62 -2.52
N SER A 428 -12.18 -34.52 -2.58
CA SER A 428 -11.87 -33.70 -1.41
C SER A 428 -13.09 -33.06 -0.76
N PHE A 429 -14.14 -32.79 -1.54
CA PHE A 429 -15.42 -32.27 -1.03
C PHE A 429 -16.47 -33.34 -0.82
N GLN A 430 -16.20 -34.58 -1.23
CA GLN A 430 -17.18 -35.66 -1.18
C GLN A 430 -18.51 -35.30 -1.85
N SER A 431 -18.44 -34.63 -3.00
CA SER A 431 -19.62 -34.13 -3.70
C SER A 431 -19.39 -34.03 -5.19
N ASP A 432 -20.46 -34.26 -5.96
CA ASP A 432 -20.52 -33.90 -7.37
C ASP A 432 -20.19 -32.42 -7.57
N LEU A 433 -19.53 -32.09 -8.68
CA LEU A 433 -19.17 -30.73 -9.07
C LEU A 433 -19.81 -30.30 -10.39
N LEU A 434 -20.22 -29.05 -10.45
CA LEU A 434 -20.54 -28.32 -11.68
C LEU A 434 -19.35 -27.40 -11.99
N VAL A 435 -18.69 -27.59 -13.13
CA VAL A 435 -17.44 -26.90 -13.45
C VAL A 435 -17.56 -26.07 -14.72
N GLN A 436 -17.34 -24.77 -14.59
CA GLN A 436 -17.12 -23.88 -15.71
C GLN A 436 -15.65 -23.95 -16.14
N THR A 437 -15.45 -24.27 -17.42
CA THR A 437 -14.15 -24.37 -18.08
C THR A 437 -14.28 -23.86 -19.51
N TRP A 438 -13.17 -23.48 -20.15
CA TRP A 438 -13.22 -23.04 -21.54
C TRP A 438 -13.31 -24.27 -22.48
N PRO A 439 -14.41 -24.46 -23.23
CA PRO A 439 -14.57 -25.66 -24.07
C PRO A 439 -13.87 -25.58 -25.43
N ASN A 440 -13.20 -24.48 -25.75
CA ASN A 440 -12.54 -24.30 -27.06
C ASN A 440 -11.08 -24.78 -27.03
N SER A 441 -10.62 -25.37 -25.93
CA SER A 441 -9.32 -26.05 -25.86
C SER A 441 -9.32 -27.30 -26.74
N VAL A 442 -8.19 -27.58 -27.39
CA VAL A 442 -7.97 -28.84 -28.08
C VAL A 442 -7.99 -29.97 -27.04
N HIS A 443 -8.70 -31.07 -27.33
CA HIS A 443 -8.87 -32.20 -26.41
C HIS A 443 -9.45 -31.81 -25.03
N THR A 444 -10.47 -30.93 -25.04
CA THR A 444 -11.27 -30.64 -23.84
C THR A 444 -11.85 -31.95 -23.27
N LEU A 445 -11.77 -32.10 -21.94
CA LEU A 445 -12.27 -33.28 -21.24
C LEU A 445 -13.81 -33.23 -21.17
N PRO A 446 -14.52 -34.34 -21.47
CA PRO A 446 -15.96 -34.41 -21.28
C PRO A 446 -16.32 -34.43 -19.79
N SER A 447 -17.61 -34.32 -19.47
CA SER A 447 -18.09 -34.61 -18.11
C SER A 447 -17.66 -36.02 -17.69
N ASN A 448 -17.24 -36.17 -16.44
CA ASN A 448 -16.72 -37.41 -15.90
C ASN A 448 -17.69 -37.94 -14.83
N CYS A 449 -18.32 -39.09 -15.10
CA CYS A 449 -19.21 -39.77 -14.18
C CYS A 449 -18.73 -41.20 -13.85
N THR A 450 -17.45 -41.49 -14.08
CA THR A 450 -16.86 -42.81 -13.78
C THR A 450 -16.24 -42.87 -12.39
N MET A 451 -16.01 -41.71 -11.78
CA MET A 451 -15.48 -41.57 -10.42
C MET A 451 -16.61 -41.68 -9.38
N THR A 452 -16.24 -41.77 -8.09
CA THR A 452 -17.21 -41.76 -6.97
C THR A 452 -18.11 -40.51 -6.99
N TYR A 453 -17.53 -39.36 -7.31
CA TYR A 453 -18.23 -38.08 -7.45
C TYR A 453 -18.11 -37.59 -8.88
N SER A 454 -19.25 -37.23 -9.47
CA SER A 454 -19.33 -36.81 -10.87
C SER A 454 -18.92 -35.35 -11.05
N VAL A 455 -18.25 -35.05 -12.16
CA VAL A 455 -17.86 -33.69 -12.53
C VAL A 455 -18.47 -33.33 -13.88
N TYR A 456 -19.44 -32.41 -13.84
CA TYR A 456 -20.23 -31.97 -14.99
C TYR A 456 -19.71 -30.65 -15.54
N ASN A 457 -19.43 -30.58 -16.85
CA ASN A 457 -19.10 -29.33 -17.52
C ASN A 457 -20.32 -28.43 -17.65
N VAL A 458 -20.23 -27.19 -17.17
CA VAL A 458 -21.24 -26.15 -17.42
C VAL A 458 -21.25 -25.77 -18.90
N LYS A 459 -22.44 -25.64 -19.48
CA LYS A 459 -22.64 -25.28 -20.90
C LYS A 459 -23.20 -23.88 -21.08
N VAL A 460 -24.07 -23.44 -20.16
CA VAL A 460 -24.67 -22.11 -20.21
C VAL A 460 -24.65 -21.49 -18.82
N ILE A 461 -24.20 -20.24 -18.76
CA ILE A 461 -24.11 -19.39 -17.57
C ILE A 461 -25.20 -18.33 -17.70
N THR A 462 -25.95 -18.07 -16.63
CA THR A 462 -26.99 -17.04 -16.60
C THR A 462 -26.99 -16.26 -15.29
N PHE A 463 -26.90 -14.93 -15.36
CA PHE A 463 -27.17 -14.07 -14.20
C PHE A 463 -28.65 -13.72 -14.09
N ASN A 464 -29.32 -13.64 -15.24
CA ASN A 464 -30.76 -13.50 -15.40
C ASN A 464 -31.11 -13.79 -16.87
N THR A 465 -32.39 -13.69 -17.23
CA THR A 465 -32.89 -13.98 -18.58
C THR A 465 -32.26 -13.13 -19.69
N GLN A 466 -31.75 -11.93 -19.38
CA GLN A 466 -31.09 -11.03 -20.33
C GLN A 466 -29.57 -11.22 -20.35
N LEU A 467 -28.99 -11.68 -19.24
CA LEU A 467 -27.56 -11.89 -19.05
C LEU A 467 -27.22 -13.39 -19.08
N SER A 468 -27.40 -14.02 -20.24
CA SER A 468 -27.16 -15.46 -20.45
C SER A 468 -26.20 -15.71 -21.61
N PHE A 469 -25.25 -16.63 -21.43
CA PHE A 469 -24.23 -16.93 -22.42
C PHE A 469 -23.66 -18.35 -22.32
N LYS A 470 -23.07 -18.82 -23.42
CA LYS A 470 -22.46 -20.16 -23.49
C LYS A 470 -21.07 -20.16 -22.86
N SER A 471 -20.65 -21.31 -22.33
CA SER A 471 -19.29 -21.48 -21.82
C SER A 471 -18.20 -21.28 -22.88
N SER A 472 -18.51 -21.43 -24.17
CA SER A 472 -17.59 -21.20 -25.30
C SER A 472 -17.12 -19.75 -25.48
N VAL A 473 -17.78 -18.80 -24.82
CA VAL A 473 -17.48 -17.36 -24.84
C VAL A 473 -17.11 -16.85 -23.44
N ASP A 474 -16.64 -17.77 -22.60
CA ASP A 474 -16.31 -17.52 -21.22
C ASP A 474 -14.96 -18.17 -20.86
N HIS A 475 -14.02 -17.34 -20.44
CA HIS A 475 -12.70 -17.72 -19.95
C HIS A 475 -12.65 -17.85 -18.44
N SER A 476 -13.72 -17.62 -17.68
CA SER A 476 -13.71 -17.91 -16.24
C SER A 476 -13.44 -19.40 -16.00
N LYS A 477 -12.91 -19.71 -14.81
CA LYS A 477 -12.74 -21.08 -14.33
C LYS A 477 -13.22 -21.10 -12.90
N TRP A 478 -14.31 -21.80 -12.68
CA TRP A 478 -14.89 -21.94 -11.36
C TRP A 478 -15.63 -23.26 -11.27
N CYS A 479 -15.82 -23.75 -10.06
CA CYS A 479 -16.69 -24.87 -9.79
C CYS A 479 -17.56 -24.62 -8.56
N VAL A 480 -18.67 -25.34 -8.50
CA VAL A 480 -19.52 -25.43 -7.31
C VAL A 480 -19.90 -26.86 -7.02
N THR A 481 -20.08 -27.18 -5.75
CA THR A 481 -20.76 -28.43 -5.37
C THR A 481 -22.20 -28.41 -5.88
N ARG A 482 -22.67 -29.55 -6.36
CA ARG A 482 -24.00 -29.67 -7.00
C ARG A 482 -25.13 -29.38 -5.99
N PRO A 483 -26.21 -28.67 -6.40
CA PRO A 483 -27.40 -28.54 -5.57
C PRO A 483 -27.92 -29.88 -5.06
N GLY A 484 -28.26 -29.94 -3.78
CA GLY A 484 -28.63 -31.17 -3.07
C GLY A 484 -27.48 -31.85 -2.31
N SER A 485 -26.26 -31.35 -2.43
CA SER A 485 -25.13 -31.74 -1.56
C SER A 485 -25.25 -31.15 -0.15
N ASP A 486 -24.72 -31.85 0.84
CA ASP A 486 -24.64 -31.38 2.24
C ASP A 486 -23.58 -30.27 2.44
N VAL A 487 -22.70 -30.08 1.45
CA VAL A 487 -21.63 -29.08 1.47
C VAL A 487 -21.81 -28.04 0.37
N LYS A 488 -21.51 -26.77 0.68
CA LYS A 488 -21.70 -25.61 -0.20
C LYS A 488 -20.36 -24.96 -0.56
N TRP A 489 -19.60 -25.60 -1.45
CA TRP A 489 -18.29 -25.08 -1.88
C TRP A 489 -18.37 -24.37 -3.23
N THR A 490 -17.72 -23.21 -3.32
CA THR A 490 -17.42 -22.52 -4.58
C THR A 490 -15.92 -22.34 -4.70
N CYS A 491 -15.36 -22.67 -5.85
CA CYS A 491 -13.95 -22.43 -6.17
C CYS A 491 -13.79 -21.54 -7.39
N ILE A 492 -12.82 -20.64 -7.35
CA ILE A 492 -12.43 -19.76 -8.45
C ILE A 492 -10.95 -19.98 -8.71
N GLY A 493 -10.60 -20.27 -9.96
CA GLY A 493 -9.24 -20.56 -10.35
C GLY A 493 -8.93 -20.14 -11.76
N ASP A 494 -7.93 -20.79 -12.33
CA ASP A 494 -7.37 -20.43 -13.63
C ASP A 494 -7.13 -21.64 -14.55
N ILE A 495 -7.26 -22.87 -14.04
CA ILE A 495 -7.01 -24.10 -14.80
C ILE A 495 -8.23 -24.61 -15.58
N ASN A 496 -8.06 -24.83 -16.89
CA ASN A 496 -9.06 -25.50 -17.75
C ASN A 496 -9.09 -27.02 -17.51
N ARG A 497 -10.19 -27.65 -17.95
CA ARG A 497 -10.34 -29.10 -18.09
C ARG A 497 -10.03 -29.56 -19.52
N ASP A 498 -8.76 -29.69 -19.85
CA ASP A 498 -8.29 -30.29 -21.10
C ASP A 498 -7.05 -31.17 -20.85
N GLN A 499 -6.79 -32.13 -21.75
CA GLN A 499 -5.70 -33.10 -21.59
C GLN A 499 -4.33 -32.45 -21.41
N ALA A 500 -4.07 -31.30 -22.05
CA ALA A 500 -2.80 -30.59 -21.88
C ALA A 500 -2.66 -30.02 -20.46
N GLN A 501 -3.76 -29.62 -19.81
CA GLN A 501 -3.74 -29.11 -18.43
C GLN A 501 -3.51 -30.21 -17.38
N GLU A 502 -3.70 -31.49 -17.68
CA GLU A 502 -3.35 -32.61 -16.77
C GLU A 502 -1.84 -32.59 -16.44
N HIS A 503 -1.03 -32.08 -17.37
CA HIS A 503 0.42 -31.98 -17.29
C HIS A 503 0.93 -30.54 -17.13
N ARG A 504 0.09 -29.63 -16.63
CA ARG A 504 0.49 -28.26 -16.26
C ARG A 504 0.16 -28.00 -14.80
N GLY A 505 0.98 -27.16 -14.17
CA GLY A 505 0.65 -26.65 -12.84
C GLY A 505 -0.50 -25.66 -12.88
N GLY A 506 -1.18 -25.46 -11.77
CA GLY A 506 -2.34 -24.57 -11.66
C GLY A 506 -3.18 -24.92 -10.44
N GLY A 507 -4.25 -24.17 -10.21
CA GLY A 507 -5.02 -24.36 -8.99
C GLY A 507 -6.37 -23.69 -8.98
N THR A 508 -7.01 -23.76 -7.81
CA THR A 508 -8.27 -23.07 -7.52
C THR A 508 -8.34 -22.72 -6.05
N VAL A 509 -8.97 -21.59 -5.73
CA VAL A 509 -9.18 -21.12 -4.36
C VAL A 509 -10.67 -21.19 -4.06
N CYS A 510 -11.01 -21.85 -2.96
CA CYS A 510 -12.38 -22.23 -2.61
C CYS A 510 -12.86 -21.57 -1.33
N THR A 511 -14.15 -21.29 -1.25
CA THR A 511 -14.86 -20.85 -0.04
C THR A 511 -16.12 -21.69 0.14
N ASP A 512 -16.49 -21.93 1.39
CA ASP A 512 -17.74 -22.57 1.80
C ASP A 512 -18.84 -21.56 2.16
N ASP A 513 -18.67 -20.29 1.77
CA ASP A 513 -19.63 -19.23 2.01
C ASP A 513 -20.97 -19.54 1.30
N PRO A 514 -22.08 -19.70 2.05
CA PRO A 514 -23.35 -20.06 1.48
C PRO A 514 -23.89 -19.04 0.46
N ALA A 515 -23.65 -17.75 0.65
CA ALA A 515 -24.12 -16.71 -0.26
C ALA A 515 -23.34 -16.73 -1.58
N VAL A 516 -22.03 -17.01 -1.52
CA VAL A 516 -21.21 -17.24 -2.71
C VAL A 516 -21.68 -18.49 -3.45
N TRP A 517 -21.91 -19.59 -2.72
CA TRP A 517 -22.40 -20.83 -3.31
C TRP A 517 -23.78 -20.68 -3.94
N ASP A 518 -24.74 -20.05 -3.26
CA ASP A 518 -26.08 -19.80 -3.80
C ASP A 518 -25.97 -18.94 -5.08
N SER A 519 -25.07 -17.95 -5.07
CA SER A 519 -24.86 -17.07 -6.23
C SER A 519 -24.24 -17.77 -7.43
N PHE A 520 -23.27 -18.67 -7.25
CA PHE A 520 -22.62 -19.39 -8.36
C PHE A 520 -23.43 -20.61 -8.81
N SER A 521 -24.09 -21.32 -7.91
CA SER A 521 -24.97 -22.45 -8.28
C SER A 521 -26.13 -21.99 -9.15
N ASN A 522 -26.72 -20.84 -8.83
CA ASN A 522 -27.77 -20.21 -9.65
C ASN A 522 -27.29 -19.71 -11.02
N LEU A 523 -25.98 -19.63 -11.27
CA LEU A 523 -25.46 -19.31 -12.60
C LEU A 523 -25.64 -20.46 -13.59
N VAL A 524 -25.78 -21.69 -13.11
CA VAL A 524 -25.77 -22.89 -13.97
C VAL A 524 -27.13 -23.07 -14.64
N ALA A 525 -27.28 -22.55 -15.85
CA ALA A 525 -28.51 -22.76 -16.64
C ALA A 525 -28.56 -24.14 -17.31
N SER A 526 -27.41 -24.71 -17.67
CA SER A 526 -27.33 -26.08 -18.19
C SER A 526 -25.92 -26.67 -18.09
N CYS A 527 -25.86 -28.00 -18.07
CA CYS A 527 -24.64 -28.80 -18.03
C CYS A 527 -24.60 -29.86 -19.13
N GLU A 528 -23.39 -30.32 -19.41
CA GLU A 528 -23.13 -31.55 -20.13
C GLU A 528 -23.34 -32.74 -19.18
N PHE A 529 -24.44 -33.47 -19.34
CA PHE A 529 -24.64 -34.71 -18.60
C PHE A 529 -23.92 -35.87 -19.31
N CYS A 530 -23.37 -36.79 -18.52
CA CYS A 530 -22.81 -38.03 -19.06
C CYS A 530 -23.90 -38.84 -19.76
N ALA A 531 -23.57 -39.43 -20.91
CA ALA A 531 -24.50 -40.28 -21.62
C ALA A 531 -24.89 -41.49 -20.75
N CYS A 532 -26.18 -41.62 -20.44
CA CYS A 532 -26.71 -42.85 -19.87
C CYS A 532 -26.84 -43.89 -21.00
N THR A 533 -26.18 -45.04 -20.87
CA THR A 533 -26.43 -46.21 -21.71
C THR A 533 -27.75 -46.86 -21.29
N CYS A 534 -28.88 -46.19 -21.50
CA CYS A 534 -30.19 -46.81 -21.37
C CYS A 534 -30.48 -47.62 -22.64
N SER A 535 -30.91 -48.87 -22.48
CA SER A 535 -31.47 -49.65 -23.59
C SER A 535 -32.66 -48.89 -24.19
N GLU A 536 -32.87 -48.97 -25.51
CA GLU A 536 -33.88 -48.18 -26.27
C GLU A 536 -35.33 -48.25 -25.73
N LYS A 537 -35.64 -49.18 -24.82
CA LYS A 537 -36.96 -49.29 -24.18
C LYS A 537 -37.20 -48.29 -23.05
N GLU A 538 -36.16 -47.81 -22.35
CA GLU A 538 -36.31 -46.88 -21.21
C GLU A 538 -36.31 -45.40 -21.64
N SER A 539 -35.74 -45.09 -22.81
CA SER A 539 -35.61 -43.71 -23.33
C SER A 539 -36.94 -43.05 -23.70
N ARG A 540 -38.01 -43.82 -23.91
CA ARG A 540 -39.36 -43.28 -24.19
C ARG A 540 -40.08 -42.76 -22.94
N SER A 541 -39.72 -43.26 -21.75
CA SER A 541 -40.30 -42.81 -20.47
C SER A 541 -39.68 -41.50 -19.99
N ILE A 542 -38.36 -41.34 -20.17
CA ILE A 542 -37.59 -40.23 -19.57
C ILE A 542 -37.73 -38.92 -20.36
N ARG A 543 -38.00 -38.97 -21.67
CA ARG A 543 -38.22 -37.76 -22.49
C ARG A 543 -39.43 -36.91 -22.07
N ALA A 544 -40.36 -37.48 -21.30
CA ALA A 544 -41.53 -36.74 -20.82
C ALA A 544 -41.22 -35.86 -19.59
N GLU A 545 -40.14 -36.14 -18.84
CA GLU A 545 -39.84 -35.46 -17.57
C GLU A 545 -38.63 -34.50 -17.64
N ALA A 546 -37.85 -34.56 -18.73
CA ALA A 546 -36.62 -33.77 -18.90
C ALA A 546 -36.84 -32.29 -19.32
N TRP A 547 -38.09 -31.81 -19.33
CA TRP A 547 -38.43 -30.41 -19.62
C TRP A 547 -38.64 -29.55 -18.38
N THR A 548 -38.36 -30.09 -17.19
CA THR A 548 -38.41 -29.31 -15.95
C THR A 548 -37.03 -28.76 -15.63
N VAL A 549 -36.91 -27.47 -15.91
CA VAL A 549 -35.85 -26.51 -15.58
C VAL A 549 -35.34 -26.70 -14.14
N VAL A 550 -34.00 -26.64 -13.96
CA VAL A 550 -33.33 -26.53 -12.65
C VAL A 550 -33.52 -25.13 -12.10
#